data_AF-A0A2M8E7Y4-F1
#
_entry.id   AF-A0A2M8E7Y4-F1
#
_cell.length_a   1.000
_cell.length_b   1.000
_cell.length_c   1.000
_cell.angle_alpha   90.00
_cell.angle_beta   90.00
_cell.angle_gamma   90.00
#
_symmetry.space_group_name_H-M   'P 1'
#
loop_
_entity.id
_entity.type
_entity.pdbx_description
1 polymer ?
#
loop_
_entity_poly.entity_id
_entity_poly.type
_entity_poly.pdbx_seq_one_letter_code
_entity_poly.pdbx_strand_id
1 'polypeptide(L)'
;MKTMQHRILIILIAIDHLALALLTLGHCVRGETISAALWSLEQSGKWPGRLGRPLVDALFYPLERQHCQASWLAERYLYAGNQP
;
A
#
# COMPACT_ATOMS: atom_id res chain seq x y z
N MET A 1 -14.49 -8.11 -10.80
CA MET A 1 -14.91 -7.93 -9.39
C MET A 1 -16.38 -7.56 -9.34
N LYS A 2 -17.15 -8.03 -8.34
CA LYS A 2 -18.52 -7.54 -8.12
C LYS A 2 -18.48 -6.07 -7.66
N THR A 3 -19.46 -5.26 -8.04
CA THR A 3 -19.50 -3.80 -7.77
C THR A 3 -19.28 -3.44 -6.29
N MET A 4 -19.79 -4.25 -5.36
CA MET A 4 -19.61 -4.03 -3.92
C MET A 4 -18.18 -4.32 -3.42
N GLN A 5 -17.55 -5.39 -3.93
CA GLN A 5 -16.16 -5.72 -3.56
C GLN A 5 -15.20 -4.62 -3.99
N HIS A 6 -15.46 -4.02 -5.15
CA HIS A 6 -14.68 -2.88 -5.64
C HIS A 6 -14.80 -1.65 -4.74
N ARG A 7 -16.01 -1.32 -4.28
CA ARG A 7 -16.22 -0.22 -3.32
C ARG A 7 -15.49 -0.46 -2.01
N ILE A 8 -15.58 -1.68 -1.47
CA ILE A 8 -14.88 -2.05 -0.23
C ILE A 8 -13.37 -1.91 -0.41
N LEU A 9 -12.81 -2.40 -1.53
CA LEU A 9 -11.39 -2.27 -1.81
C LEU A 9 -10.94 -0.80 -1.88
N ILE A 10 -11.68 0.07 -2.59
CA ILE A 10 -11.37 1.50 -2.65
C ILE A 10 -11.39 2.14 -1.26
N ILE A 11 -12.38 1.82 -0.43
CA ILE A 11 -12.47 2.35 0.93
C ILE A 11 -11.26 1.90 1.76
N LEU A 12 -10.88 0.63 1.67
CA LEU A 12 -9.71 0.11 2.40
C LEU A 12 -8.40 0.76 1.93
N ILE A 13 -8.23 1.01 0.63
CA ILE A 13 -7.07 1.74 0.09
C ILE A 13 -7.03 3.17 0.63
N ALA A 14 -8.17 3.86 0.75
CA ALA A 14 -8.24 5.19 1.32
C ALA A 14 -7.87 5.19 2.82
N ILE A 15 -8.32 4.18 3.56
CA ILE A 15 -7.94 3.98 4.96
C ILE A 15 -6.44 3.69 5.09
N ASP A 16 -5.86 2.91 4.16
CA ASP A 16 -4.43 2.59 4.14
C ASP A 16 -3.57 3.86 4.02
N HIS A 17 -3.90 4.76 3.09
CA HIS A 17 -3.27 6.09 2.98
C HIS A 17 -3.39 6.90 4.28
N LEU A 18 -4.59 6.96 4.86
CA LEU A 18 -4.83 7.71 6.09
C LEU A 18 -4.00 7.14 7.24
N ALA A 19 -3.97 5.82 7.37
CA ALA A 19 -3.21 5.13 8.41
C ALA A 19 -1.71 5.42 8.27
N LEU A 20 -1.15 5.38 7.05
CA LEU A 20 0.26 5.73 6.84
C LEU A 20 0.54 7.18 7.25
N ALA A 21 -0.28 8.13 6.79
CA ALA A 21 -0.12 9.54 7.12
C ALA A 21 -0.21 9.80 8.63
N LEU A 22 -1.11 9.12 9.34
CA LEU A 22 -1.22 9.23 10.80
C LEU A 22 -0.03 8.61 11.53
N LEU A 23 0.40 7.40 11.13
CA LEU A 23 1.53 6.70 11.76
C LEU A 23 2.86 7.41 11.55
N THR A 24 3.04 8.04 10.40
CA THR A 24 4.25 8.80 10.05
C THR A 24 4.17 10.27 10.46
N LEU A 25 3.03 10.73 11.01
CA LEU A 25 2.74 12.14 11.28
C LEU A 25 2.97 13.02 10.04
N GLY A 26 2.62 12.50 8.87
CA GLY A 26 2.82 13.15 7.57
C GLY A 26 4.20 12.96 6.94
N HIS A 27 5.14 12.24 7.58
CA HIS A 27 6.44 11.89 7.00
C HIS A 27 6.35 10.66 6.08
N CYS A 28 5.53 10.74 5.04
CA CYS A 28 5.39 9.73 3.99
C CYS A 28 5.34 10.39 2.62
N VAL A 29 5.52 9.60 1.55
CA VAL A 29 5.37 10.13 0.20
C VAL A 29 3.89 10.49 -0.05
N ARG A 30 3.65 11.54 -0.84
CA ARG A 30 2.28 11.98 -1.13
C ARG A 30 1.55 10.90 -1.93
N GLY A 31 0.42 10.43 -1.40
CA GLY A 31 -0.35 9.36 -2.04
C GLY A 31 0.28 7.98 -1.84
N GLU A 32 1.12 7.82 -0.81
CA GLU A 32 1.69 6.53 -0.43
C GLU A 32 0.75 5.78 0.52
N THR A 33 0.64 4.48 0.29
CA THR A 33 -0.06 3.50 1.14
C THR A 33 0.93 2.74 2.03
N ILE A 34 0.50 2.24 3.19
CA ILE A 34 1.32 1.33 4.00
C ILE A 34 1.69 0.11 3.15
N SER A 35 0.76 -0.38 2.34
CA SER A 35 0.99 -1.51 1.42
C SER A 35 2.14 -1.25 0.44
N ALA A 36 2.18 -0.08 -0.22
CA ALA A 36 3.28 0.29 -1.12
C ALA A 36 4.60 0.57 -0.38
N ALA A 37 4.52 1.22 0.78
CA ALA A 37 5.68 1.47 1.63
C ALA A 37 6.32 0.14 2.07
N LEU A 38 5.52 -0.84 2.50
CA LEU A 38 6.00 -2.17 2.89
C LEU A 38 6.65 -2.91 1.73
N TRP A 39 6.10 -2.82 0.53
CA TRP A 39 6.72 -3.36 -0.67
C TRP A 39 8.09 -2.70 -0.95
N SER A 40 8.17 -1.37 -0.90
CA SER A 40 9.42 -0.63 -1.09
C SER A 40 10.47 -0.98 -0.02
N LEU A 41 10.06 -1.12 1.24
CA LEU A 41 10.90 -1.53 2.35
C LEU A 41 11.41 -2.97 2.18
N GLU A 42 10.56 -3.89 1.71
CA GLU A 42 10.95 -5.27 1.41
C GLU A 42 12.02 -5.31 0.31
N GLN A 43 11.80 -4.57 -0.80
CA GLN A 43 12.75 -4.45 -1.91
C GLN A 43 14.08 -3.82 -1.47
N SER A 44 14.03 -2.90 -0.51
CA SER A 44 15.21 -2.28 0.11
C SER A 44 15.90 -3.18 1.15
N GLY A 45 15.40 -4.40 1.39
CA GLY A 45 15.95 -5.35 2.36
C GLY A 45 15.69 -4.99 3.83
N LYS A 46 14.79 -4.03 4.12
CA LYS A 46 14.50 -3.58 5.49
C LYS A 46 13.54 -4.55 6.18
N TRP A 47 13.82 -4.83 7.46
CA TRP A 47 13.05 -5.79 8.26
C TRP A 47 11.53 -5.49 8.36
N PRO A 48 11.06 -4.23 8.45
CA PRO A 48 9.64 -3.95 8.57
C PRO A 48 8.88 -4.35 7.30
N GLY A 49 9.49 -4.20 6.13
CA GLY A 49 8.91 -4.64 4.86
C GLY A 49 8.79 -6.16 4.79
N ARG A 50 9.86 -6.88 5.18
CA ARG A 50 9.90 -8.36 5.17
C ARG A 50 8.84 -9.02 6.05
N LEU A 51 8.50 -8.42 7.20
CA LEU A 51 7.47 -8.95 8.10
C LEU A 51 6.09 -8.35 7.83
N GLY A 52 6.01 -7.05 7.59
CA GLY A 52 4.73 -6.36 7.40
C GLY A 52 4.06 -6.70 6.08
N ARG A 53 4.82 -6.82 4.98
CA ARG A 53 4.25 -7.11 3.65
C ARG A 53 3.44 -8.41 3.61
N PRO A 54 3.95 -9.58 4.04
CA PRO A 54 3.14 -10.81 4.00
C PRO A 54 1.90 -10.73 4.90
N LEU A 55 1.94 -9.97 6.01
CA LEU A 55 0.78 -9.77 6.87
C LEU A 55 -0.31 -8.94 6.19
N VAL A 56 0.07 -7.83 5.55
CA VAL A 56 -0.87 -6.97 4.83
C VAL A 56 -1.40 -7.67 3.57
N ASP A 57 -0.54 -8.33 2.79
CA ASP A 57 -0.99 -9.14 1.65
C ASP A 57 -1.97 -10.24 2.09
N ALA A 58 -1.75 -10.89 3.25
CA ALA A 58 -2.68 -11.89 3.78
C ALA A 58 -4.03 -11.29 4.19
N LEU A 59 -4.05 -10.08 4.77
CA LEU A 59 -5.28 -9.37 5.13
C LEU A 59 -6.10 -9.00 3.88
N PHE A 60 -5.44 -8.56 2.82
CA PHE A 60 -6.08 -8.16 1.56
C PHE A 60 -6.33 -9.32 0.60
N TYR A 61 -5.75 -10.50 0.84
CA TYR A 61 -5.85 -11.68 -0.04
C TYR A 61 -7.27 -12.02 -0.55
N PRO A 62 -8.36 -11.91 0.25
CA PRO A 62 -9.72 -12.19 -0.22
C PRO A 62 -10.24 -11.17 -1.26
N LEU A 63 -9.64 -9.97 -1.30
CA LEU A 63 -10.00 -8.88 -2.20
C LEU A 63 -9.01 -8.75 -3.36
N GLU A 64 -7.72 -8.86 -3.07
CA GLU A 64 -6.62 -8.71 -4.02
C GLU A 64 -5.39 -9.53 -3.57
N ARG A 65 -4.84 -10.38 -4.47
CA ARG A 65 -3.80 -11.35 -4.10
C ARG A 65 -2.39 -10.77 -3.88
N GLN A 66 -2.07 -9.66 -4.54
CA GLN A 66 -0.74 -9.02 -4.50
C GLN A 66 -0.92 -7.54 -4.21
N HIS A 67 -1.64 -7.25 -3.13
CA HIS A 67 -2.10 -5.90 -2.81
C HIS A 67 -0.94 -4.92 -2.65
N CYS A 68 0.11 -5.31 -1.91
CA CYS A 68 1.28 -4.45 -1.70
C CYS A 68 2.00 -4.10 -3.00
N GLN A 69 2.17 -5.08 -3.89
CA GLN A 69 2.79 -4.85 -5.19
C GLN A 69 1.90 -3.99 -6.11
N ALA A 70 0.60 -4.25 -6.13
CA ALA A 70 -0.36 -3.53 -6.93
C ALA A 70 -0.44 -2.05 -6.51
N SER A 71 -0.51 -1.77 -5.22
CA SER A 71 -0.47 -0.40 -4.68
C SER A 71 0.83 0.31 -5.04
N TRP A 72 1.98 -0.35 -4.86
CA TRP A 72 3.27 0.23 -5.24
C TRP A 72 3.38 0.56 -6.73
N LEU A 73 2.85 -0.33 -7.58
CA LEU A 73 2.85 -0.11 -9.03
C LEU A 73 1.90 1.03 -9.41
N ALA A 74 0.71 1.09 -8.83
CA ALA A 74 -0.26 2.16 -9.06
C ALA A 74 0.32 3.52 -8.67
N GLU A 75 0.97 3.61 -7.50
CA GLU A 75 1.66 4.82 -7.06
C GLU A 75 2.79 5.22 -8.02
N ARG A 76 3.61 4.25 -8.47
CA ARG A 76 4.65 4.53 -9.47
C ARG A 76 4.10 5.09 -10.77
N TYR A 77 2.94 4.62 -11.25
CA TYR A 77 2.32 5.16 -12.45
C TYR A 77 1.73 6.56 -12.23
N LEU A 78 1.14 6.81 -11.06
CA LEU A 78 0.53 8.10 -10.72
C LEU A 78 1.57 9.19 -10.40
N TYR A 79 2.71 8.80 -9.82
CA TYR A 79 3.73 9.72 -9.29
C TYR A 79 5.12 9.52 -9.90
N ALA A 80 5.20 9.02 -11.14
CA ALA A 80 6.44 8.73 -11.87
C ALA A 80 7.47 9.89 -11.95
N GLY A 81 7.09 11.13 -11.61
CA GLY A 81 7.95 12.31 -11.59
C GLY A 81 8.25 12.93 -10.22
N ASN A 82 7.76 12.36 -9.10
CA ASN A 82 7.81 12.98 -7.77
C ASN A 82 8.40 12.09 -6.66
N GLN A 83 9.12 11.03 -7.00
CA GLN A 83 9.85 10.25 -5.99
C GLN A 83 11.14 11.02 -5.59
N PRO A 84 11.38 11.30 -4.29
CA PRO A 84 12.58 11.98 -3.83
C PRO A 84 13.86 11.17 -4.06
#